data_AF-A0A3N5PGG1-F1
#
_entry.id   AF-A0A3N5PGG1-F1
#
_cell.length_a   1.000
_cell.length_b   1.000
_cell.length_c   1.000
_cell.angle_alpha   90.00
_cell.angle_beta   90.00
_cell.angle_gamma   90.00
#
_symmetry.space_group_name_H-M   'P 1'
#
loop_
_entity.id
_entity.type
_entity.pdbx_description
1 polymer ?
#
loop_
_entity_poly.entity_id
_entity_poly.type
_entity_poly.pdbx_seq_one_letter_code
_entity_poly.pdbx_strand_id
1 'polypeptide(L)'
;MGMETDKGYFDLQVNGYMGVDFNGDGLSAAQLHQACSDMRSHGVDGFLATITTDSPDKMAGRLAKIAAMRASDTLVARTLVGFHIEGPFINETPGYRGCHPVAAIEPASPDKMNRLLDAAAGLTRMVTLAP
;
A
#
# COMPACT_ATOMS: atom_id res chain seq x y z
N MET A 1 26.66 9.03 27.83
CA MET A 1 25.33 8.45 27.54
C MET A 1 25.16 8.54 26.03
N GLY A 2 25.59 7.52 25.29
CA GLY A 2 25.50 7.53 23.83
C GLY A 2 24.06 7.23 23.44
N MET A 3 23.40 8.16 22.76
CA MET A 3 22.18 7.83 22.03
C MET A 3 22.61 6.95 20.85
N GLU A 4 22.40 5.64 20.95
CA GLU A 4 22.42 4.78 19.77
C GLU A 4 21.32 5.27 18.83
N THR A 5 21.75 5.81 17.68
CA THR A 5 20.89 6.23 16.58
C THR A 5 20.52 5.02 15.75
N ASP A 6 19.91 3.99 16.35
CA ASP A 6 19.50 2.82 15.60
C ASP A 6 18.34 3.24 14.69
N LYS A 7 18.61 3.27 13.39
CA LYS A 7 17.61 3.61 12.37
C LYS A 7 16.66 2.42 12.26
N GLY A 8 15.36 2.64 12.46
CA GLY A 8 14.37 1.61 12.22
C GLY A 8 14.33 1.16 10.76
N TYR A 9 13.75 -0.01 10.53
CA TYR A 9 13.54 -0.56 9.21
C TYR A 9 12.58 0.30 8.39
N PHE A 10 12.80 0.30 7.08
CA PHE A 10 11.85 0.78 6.11
C PHE A 10 11.38 -0.38 5.24
N ASP A 11 10.09 -0.68 5.26
CA ASP A 11 9.52 -1.77 4.45
C ASP A 11 8.86 -1.23 3.18
N LEU A 12 9.40 -1.62 2.02
CA LEU A 12 8.92 -1.13 0.72
C LEU A 12 7.64 -1.81 0.25
N GLN A 13 7.24 -2.94 0.86
CA GLN A 13 6.11 -3.72 0.37
C GLN A 13 5.36 -4.41 1.50
N VAL A 14 4.27 -3.80 1.97
CA VAL A 14 3.43 -4.34 3.04
C VAL A 14 1.97 -4.41 2.61
N ASN A 15 1.45 -5.63 2.44
CA ASN A 15 0.06 -5.86 2.06
C ASN A 15 -0.88 -5.78 3.28
N GLY A 16 -0.35 -5.97 4.48
CA GLY A 16 -1.05 -5.99 5.75
C GLY A 16 -0.11 -6.35 6.91
N TYR A 17 -0.59 -6.20 8.14
CA TYR A 17 0.22 -6.44 9.35
C TYR A 17 -0.62 -6.89 10.53
N MET A 18 -0.17 -7.91 11.26
CA MET A 18 -0.81 -8.40 12.50
C MET A 18 -2.34 -8.60 12.41
N GLY A 19 -2.80 -9.18 11.29
CA GLY A 19 -4.22 -9.45 11.05
C GLY A 19 -5.01 -8.28 10.44
N VAL A 20 -4.36 -7.14 10.19
CA VAL A 20 -4.94 -6.01 9.43
C VAL A 20 -4.52 -6.14 7.97
N ASP A 21 -5.48 -6.30 7.06
CA ASP A 21 -5.26 -6.34 5.61
C ASP A 21 -5.52 -4.95 4.99
N PHE A 22 -4.52 -4.37 4.33
CA PHE A 22 -4.66 -3.07 3.66
C PHE A 22 -5.43 -3.16 2.34
N ASN A 23 -5.61 -4.36 1.81
CA ASN A 23 -6.45 -4.65 0.65
C ASN A 23 -7.89 -5.03 1.06
N GLY A 24 -8.19 -5.06 2.35
CA GLY A 24 -9.55 -5.30 2.85
C GLY A 24 -10.47 -4.11 2.65
N ASP A 25 -11.58 -4.29 1.92
CA ASP A 25 -12.56 -3.22 1.66
C ASP A 25 -13.16 -2.63 2.96
N GLY A 26 -13.20 -3.44 4.03
CA GLY A 26 -13.64 -3.07 5.37
C GLY A 26 -12.62 -2.38 6.28
N LEU A 27 -11.39 -2.10 5.81
CA LEU A 27 -10.33 -1.50 6.65
C LEU A 27 -10.82 -0.23 7.38
N SER A 28 -10.68 -0.18 8.70
CA SER A 28 -11.04 1.00 9.50
C SER A 28 -9.81 1.82 9.91
N ALA A 29 -10.04 3.09 10.26
CA ALA A 29 -8.97 3.97 10.76
C ALA A 29 -8.31 3.40 12.03
N ALA A 30 -9.10 2.81 12.92
CA ALA A 30 -8.60 2.17 14.14
C ALA A 30 -7.68 0.97 13.83
N GLN A 31 -8.05 0.13 12.87
CA GLN A 31 -7.18 -0.98 12.43
C GLN A 31 -5.89 -0.47 11.79
N LEU A 32 -5.96 0.57 10.95
CA LEU A 32 -4.78 1.16 10.33
C LEU A 32 -3.83 1.78 11.38
N HIS A 33 -4.39 2.48 12.37
CA HIS A 33 -3.63 2.99 13.51
C HIS A 33 -2.94 1.87 14.27
N GLN A 34 -3.68 0.80 14.60
CA GLN A 34 -3.14 -0.34 15.33
C GLN A 34 -1.98 -0.99 14.54
N ALA A 35 -2.16 -1.23 13.24
CA ALA A 35 -1.10 -1.77 12.40
C ALA A 35 0.16 -0.89 12.39
N CYS A 36 -0.01 0.44 12.29
CA CYS A 36 1.11 1.38 12.36
C CYS A 36 1.79 1.38 13.74
N SER A 37 1.03 1.27 14.82
CA SER A 37 1.57 1.16 16.18
C SER A 37 2.39 -0.13 16.35
N ASP A 38 1.87 -1.26 15.88
CA ASP A 38 2.52 -2.56 15.97
C ASP A 38 3.78 -2.64 15.10
N MET A 39 3.76 -2.03 13.90
CA MET A 39 4.96 -1.92 13.07
C MET A 39 6.07 -1.17 13.78
N ARG A 40 5.75 -0.03 14.41
CA ARG A 40 6.74 0.75 15.14
C ARG A 40 7.28 0.04 16.37
N SER A 41 6.45 -0.69 17.10
CA SER A 41 6.91 -1.48 18.25
C SER A 41 7.84 -2.62 17.83
N HIS A 42 7.76 -3.07 16.58
CA HIS A 42 8.67 -4.05 15.97
C HIS A 42 9.81 -3.42 15.17
N GLY A 43 10.05 -2.11 15.32
CA GLY A 43 11.20 -1.42 14.73
C GLY A 43 11.04 -0.99 13.27
N VAL A 44 9.83 -1.04 12.71
CA VAL A 44 9.53 -0.48 11.38
C VAL A 44 9.14 0.99 11.54
N ASP A 45 10.05 1.89 11.16
CA ASP A 45 9.84 3.33 11.28
C ASP A 45 9.08 3.92 10.08
N GLY A 46 9.06 3.22 8.95
CA GLY A 46 8.37 3.64 7.75
C GLY A 46 8.01 2.47 6.85
N PHE A 47 6.88 2.56 6.14
CA PHE A 47 6.54 1.57 5.12
C PHE A 47 5.73 2.16 3.96
N LEU A 48 5.64 1.39 2.87
CA LEU A 48 4.68 1.60 1.81
C LEU A 48 3.51 0.61 1.96
N ALA A 49 2.29 1.13 2.03
CA ALA A 49 1.10 0.27 1.95
C ALA A 49 0.96 -0.24 0.52
N THR A 50 0.96 -1.56 0.36
CA THR A 50 0.90 -2.21 -0.95
C THR A 50 -0.52 -2.53 -1.33
N ILE A 51 -0.99 -1.88 -2.40
CA ILE A 51 -2.29 -2.13 -3.01
C ILE A 51 -2.07 -3.08 -4.18
N THR A 52 -2.54 -4.32 -4.01
CA THR A 52 -2.34 -5.41 -4.99
C THR A 52 -3.44 -5.40 -6.04
N THR A 53 -3.25 -6.23 -7.07
CA THR A 53 -4.15 -6.28 -8.23
C THR A 53 -5.58 -6.64 -7.85
N ASP A 54 -6.48 -5.73 -8.18
CA ASP A 54 -7.93 -5.87 -8.14
C ASP A 54 -8.50 -4.96 -9.25
N SER A 55 -9.83 -4.80 -9.32
CA SER A 55 -10.40 -3.84 -10.27
C SER A 55 -9.86 -2.42 -10.00
N PRO A 56 -9.59 -1.61 -11.05
CA PRO A 56 -9.09 -0.24 -10.87
C PRO A 56 -9.96 0.63 -9.95
N ASP A 57 -11.29 0.40 -9.95
CA ASP A 57 -12.23 1.08 -9.06
C ASP A 57 -11.97 0.78 -7.58
N LYS A 58 -11.76 -0.51 -7.26
CA LYS A 58 -11.45 -0.94 -5.88
C LYS A 58 -10.08 -0.45 -5.45
N MET A 59 -9.08 -0.58 -6.32
CA MET A 59 -7.73 -0.08 -6.04
C MET A 59 -7.75 1.43 -5.74
N ALA A 60 -8.41 2.22 -6.60
CA ALA A 60 -8.58 3.66 -6.37
C ALA A 60 -9.34 3.95 -5.07
N GLY A 61 -10.41 3.22 -4.77
CA GLY A 61 -11.17 3.38 -3.54
C GLY A 61 -10.32 3.12 -2.28
N ARG A 62 -9.50 2.06 -2.29
CA ARG A 62 -8.58 1.73 -1.19
C ARG A 62 -7.50 2.81 -1.02
N LEU A 63 -6.88 3.26 -2.11
CA LEU A 63 -5.89 4.33 -2.10
C LEU A 63 -6.46 5.62 -1.47
N ALA A 64 -7.61 6.08 -1.95
CA ALA A 64 -8.26 7.28 -1.46
C ALA A 64 -8.65 7.17 0.02
N LYS A 65 -9.21 6.02 0.41
CA LYS A 65 -9.62 5.75 1.80
C LYS A 65 -8.42 5.76 2.74
N ILE A 66 -7.33 5.08 2.39
CA ILE A 66 -6.11 5.04 3.22
C ILE A 66 -5.44 6.42 3.27
N ALA A 67 -5.41 7.16 2.16
CA ALA A 67 -4.88 8.53 2.14
C ALA A 67 -5.65 9.45 3.10
N ALA A 68 -6.98 9.35 3.12
CA ALA A 68 -7.82 10.11 4.04
C ALA A 68 -7.58 9.73 5.52
N MET A 69 -7.53 8.42 5.83
CA MET A 69 -7.24 7.95 7.20
C MET A 69 -5.85 8.42 7.68
N ARG A 70 -4.84 8.33 6.80
CA ARG A 70 -3.49 8.82 7.05
C ARG A 70 -3.48 10.32 7.35
N ALA A 71 -4.22 11.13 6.59
CA ALA A 71 -4.25 12.58 6.81
C ALA A 71 -4.87 12.98 8.16
N SER A 72 -5.72 12.13 8.73
CA SER A 72 -6.38 12.38 10.02
C SER A 72 -5.62 11.86 11.25
N ASP A 73 -4.51 11.15 11.08
CA ASP A 73 -3.80 10.48 12.16
C ASP A 73 -2.29 10.69 12.08
N THR A 74 -1.73 11.39 13.05
CA THR A 74 -0.30 11.74 13.10
C THR A 74 0.63 10.52 13.20
N LEU A 75 0.21 9.45 13.89
CA LEU A 75 1.01 8.22 13.96
C LEU A 75 1.06 7.57 12.57
N VAL A 76 -0.11 7.38 11.96
CA VAL A 76 -0.22 6.79 10.62
C VAL A 76 0.53 7.64 9.59
N ALA A 77 0.41 8.97 9.64
CA ALA A 77 1.12 9.87 8.73
C ALA A 77 2.65 9.75 8.82
N ARG A 78 3.18 9.42 9.99
CA ARG A 78 4.62 9.22 10.21
C ARG A 78 5.10 7.84 9.80
N THR A 79 4.30 6.80 10.03
CA THR A 79 4.69 5.40 9.76
C THR A 79 4.38 4.99 8.31
N LEU A 80 3.19 5.30 7.79
CA LEU A 80 2.82 5.02 6.40
C LEU A 80 3.33 6.17 5.52
N VAL A 81 4.45 5.96 4.83
CA VAL A 81 5.14 7.02 4.07
C VAL A 81 4.57 7.20 2.66
N GLY A 82 3.94 6.17 2.11
CA GLY A 82 3.24 6.25 0.84
C GLY A 82 2.65 4.93 0.39
N PHE A 83 2.34 4.84 -0.90
CA PHE A 83 1.80 3.65 -1.52
C PHE A 83 2.81 2.97 -2.46
N HIS A 84 2.75 1.64 -2.44
CA HIS A 84 3.24 0.78 -3.49
C HIS A 84 2.03 0.23 -4.25
N ILE A 85 1.93 0.54 -5.54
CA ILE A 85 0.87 0.01 -6.39
C ILE A 85 1.42 -1.25 -7.09
N GLU A 86 0.91 -2.43 -6.75
CA GLU A 86 1.38 -3.72 -7.29
C GLU A 86 0.36 -4.29 -8.30
N GLY A 87 0.50 -3.85 -9.55
CA GLY A 87 -0.46 -4.10 -10.64
C GLY A 87 -1.47 -2.95 -10.85
N PRO A 88 -2.59 -3.17 -11.56
CA PRO A 88 -3.05 -4.44 -12.15
C PRO A 88 -2.30 -4.80 -13.44
N PHE A 89 -1.31 -4.00 -13.85
CA PHE A 89 -0.57 -4.12 -15.09
C PHE A 89 0.56 -5.15 -15.04
N ILE A 90 0.24 -6.38 -14.64
CA ILE A 90 1.20 -7.49 -14.50
C ILE A 90 0.99 -8.57 -15.57
N ASN A 91 1.90 -9.53 -15.67
CA ASN A 91 1.79 -10.61 -16.65
C ASN A 91 0.80 -11.68 -16.16
N GLU A 92 -0.23 -11.97 -16.97
CA GLU A 92 -1.28 -12.95 -16.67
C GLU A 92 -0.83 -14.42 -16.72
N THR A 93 0.35 -14.68 -17.30
CA THR A 93 0.89 -16.03 -17.50
C THR A 93 1.08 -16.73 -16.14
N PRO A 94 0.61 -17.99 -15.98
CA PRO A 94 0.84 -18.77 -14.77
C PRO A 94 2.32 -18.81 -14.38
N GLY A 95 2.60 -18.61 -13.09
CA GLY A 95 3.96 -18.45 -12.56
C GLY A 95 4.33 -16.97 -12.34
N TYR A 96 4.05 -16.08 -13.29
CA TYR A 96 4.36 -14.65 -13.15
C TYR A 96 3.36 -13.91 -12.27
N ARG A 97 2.06 -14.24 -12.37
CA ARG A 97 1.01 -13.54 -11.62
C ARG A 97 0.92 -13.90 -10.13
N GLY A 98 1.58 -14.96 -9.66
CA GLY A 98 1.48 -15.40 -8.27
C GLY A 98 0.04 -15.46 -7.75
N CYS A 99 -0.23 -14.77 -6.63
CA CYS A 99 -1.55 -14.69 -5.99
C CYS A 99 -2.52 -13.69 -6.65
N HIS A 100 -2.10 -12.98 -7.70
CA HIS A 100 -2.95 -11.95 -8.32
C HIS A 100 -4.10 -12.60 -9.11
N PRO A 101 -5.33 -12.10 -8.94
CA PRO A 101 -6.50 -12.67 -9.61
C PRO A 101 -6.44 -12.38 -11.11
N VAL A 102 -6.37 -13.43 -11.93
CA VAL A 102 -6.22 -13.32 -13.39
C VAL A 102 -7.30 -12.45 -14.03
N ALA A 103 -8.54 -12.50 -13.52
CA ALA A 103 -9.66 -11.73 -14.03
C ALA A 103 -9.54 -10.22 -13.77
N ALA A 104 -8.62 -9.77 -12.91
CA ALA A 104 -8.38 -8.36 -12.63
C ALA A 104 -7.05 -7.85 -13.21
N ILE A 105 -6.30 -8.70 -13.90
CA ILE A 105 -5.09 -8.26 -14.62
C ILE A 105 -5.54 -7.52 -15.88
N GLU A 106 -4.95 -6.35 -16.10
CA GLU A 106 -5.28 -5.50 -17.24
C GLU A 106 -4.03 -5.01 -17.95
N PRO A 107 -4.07 -4.75 -19.28
CA PRO A 107 -2.96 -4.09 -19.96
C PRO A 107 -2.68 -2.70 -19.38
N ALA A 108 -1.40 -2.32 -19.32
CA ALA A 108 -0.98 -0.99 -18.92
C ALA A 108 -1.64 0.10 -19.77
N SER A 109 -2.16 1.12 -19.11
CA SER A 109 -2.80 2.27 -19.75
C SER A 109 -2.49 3.54 -18.95
N PRO A 110 -2.02 4.63 -19.60
CA PRO A 110 -1.80 5.90 -18.92
C PRO A 110 -3.04 6.40 -18.19
N ASP A 111 -4.23 6.30 -18.79
CA ASP A 111 -5.48 6.77 -18.19
C ASP A 111 -5.82 6.00 -16.91
N LYS A 112 -5.68 4.66 -16.94
CA LYS A 112 -5.91 3.81 -15.77
C LYS A 112 -4.89 4.09 -14.68
N MET A 113 -3.61 4.26 -15.04
CA MET A 113 -2.57 4.58 -14.07
C MET A 113 -2.80 5.96 -13.44
N ASN A 114 -3.12 6.99 -14.24
CA ASN A 114 -3.40 8.33 -13.75
C ASN A 114 -4.53 8.33 -12.73
N ARG A 115 -5.61 7.56 -12.98
CA ARG A 115 -6.69 7.40 -12.01
C ARG A 115 -6.23 6.84 -10.66
N LEU A 116 -5.32 5.87 -10.66
CA LEU A 116 -4.75 5.33 -9.43
C LEU A 116 -3.83 6.35 -8.73
N LEU A 117 -3.02 7.09 -9.50
CA LEU A 117 -2.14 8.15 -8.97
C LEU A 117 -2.93 9.29 -8.33
N ASP A 118 -4.02 9.72 -8.98
CA ASP A 118 -4.90 10.77 -8.47
C ASP A 118 -5.56 10.32 -7.17
N ALA A 119 -6.07 9.09 -7.12
CA ALA A 119 -6.67 8.52 -5.91
C ALA A 119 -5.67 8.38 -4.75
N ALA A 120 -4.39 8.18 -5.06
CA ALA A 120 -3.32 8.11 -4.08
C ALA A 120 -2.94 9.48 -3.48
N ALA A 121 -3.54 10.59 -3.93
CA ALA A 121 -3.31 11.94 -3.41
C ALA A 121 -1.82 12.33 -3.33
N GLY A 122 -1.03 11.95 -4.34
CA GLY A 122 0.40 12.22 -4.41
C GLY A 122 1.27 11.35 -3.48
N LEU A 123 0.72 10.30 -2.87
CA LEU A 123 1.43 9.40 -1.96
C LEU A 123 2.06 8.18 -2.64
N THR A 124 1.84 7.95 -3.95
CA THR A 124 2.50 6.85 -4.66
C THR A 124 4.02 7.05 -4.67
N ARG A 125 4.76 5.99 -4.33
CA ARG A 125 6.24 5.96 -4.32
C ARG A 125 6.81 4.89 -5.24
N MET A 126 6.07 3.80 -5.44
CA MET A 126 6.51 2.67 -6.23
C MET A 126 5.34 2.06 -7.00
N VAL A 127 5.62 1.58 -8.21
CA VAL A 127 4.68 0.83 -9.05
C VAL A 127 5.38 -0.43 -9.54
N THR A 128 4.74 -1.59 -9.36
CA THR A 128 5.16 -2.85 -9.98
C THR A 128 4.27 -3.13 -11.18
N LEU A 129 4.89 -3.36 -12.34
CA LEU A 129 4.22 -3.67 -13.60
C LEU A 129 5.09 -4.63 -14.45
N ALA A 130 4.47 -5.29 -15.42
CA ALA A 130 5.16 -6.07 -16.45
C ALA A 130 5.37 -5.20 -17.71
N PRO A 131 6.60 -5.10 -18.24
CA PRO A 131 6.91 -4.30 -19.44
C PRO A 131 6.56 -5.02 -20.75
#